data_AF-A0A2R6S5Q6-F1
#
_entry.id   AF-A0A2R6S5Q6-F1
#
_cell.length_a   1.000
_cell.length_b   1.000
_cell.length_c   1.000
_cell.angle_alpha   90.00
_cell.angle_beta   90.00
_cell.angle_gamma   90.00
#
_symmetry.space_group_name_H-M   'P 1'
#
loop_
_entity.id
_entity.type
_entity.pdbx_description
1 polymer ?
#
loop_
_entity_poly.entity_id
_entity_poly.type
_entity_poly.pdbx_seq_one_letter_code
_entity_poly.pdbx_strand_id
1 'polypeptide(L)'
;MSFKRLQTEKAAADRALSELTPLQTIQEIDALRDYLQNVNLKAEMTQDEIKRLTGKLTRQEERIEELRDIHRLESKSQSDQIEKLRGQVNEAEALLKVAQVSASRYEEETSKTKADISRLQNELDKTKAAAKDEEEKRIKAISLLKTVRQKLVKAEKERDDSLGEVQTLTSRDKEEREKERTERLRLQGEIDKVNLERETAVQGLRALFDKEVAVLKERHEKEVLALRGQFELDVITLKSLHSKELEVRTSRISDLETSVQTLSGEKDEIFDQLQMRQAELESSQSHLESLQSQTVELQYQLREATDRIALLNDELFNSQQAQSTKLQGSPEEVTRLLLAAEAKYEGRIADLRRQLSIMERERDEGEAELSKKLSQKTKEVDELKAIVNSSSKEHEQEQENVISLQEEMERLKAEIKAHQSVIAELGARTEEMAEGETVAQSQVLELNSRITGLQQQIEESKAREAQIRAHNKTLREELRKVQSSAALLERQRNPGAGYWASKPDGQPEMRSQASSSSDLTRDMSSRPNSPSAGRSDEEVNYEYLRNVILQFLEHKEMRPHLVRILSTILRFTPQETRRLVAKA
;
A
#
# COMPACT_ATOMS: atom_id res chain seq x y z
N MET A 1 -214.52 -73.27 70.86
CA MET A 1 -213.30 -72.44 71.04
C MET A 1 -212.07 -72.93 70.27
N SER A 2 -211.82 -74.24 70.10
CA SER A 2 -210.53 -74.78 69.61
C SER A 2 -210.07 -74.35 68.19
N PHE A 3 -210.94 -74.42 67.17
CA PHE A 3 -210.52 -74.41 65.76
C PHE A 3 -209.73 -73.17 65.26
N LYS A 4 -210.07 -71.96 65.73
CA LYS A 4 -209.45 -70.72 65.20
C LYS A 4 -207.94 -70.60 65.48
N ARG A 5 -207.44 -71.16 66.59
CA ARG A 5 -206.00 -71.07 66.95
C ARG A 5 -205.12 -71.90 65.99
N LEU A 6 -205.54 -73.12 65.67
CA LEU A 6 -204.82 -74.00 64.76
C LEU A 6 -204.67 -73.39 63.36
N GLN A 7 -205.72 -72.70 62.88
CA GLN A 7 -205.70 -72.08 61.56
C GLN A 7 -204.76 -70.86 61.50
N THR A 8 -204.62 -70.10 62.60
CA THR A 8 -203.63 -69.02 62.69
C THR A 8 -202.19 -69.52 62.78
N GLU A 9 -201.95 -70.62 63.50
CA GLU A 9 -200.61 -71.23 63.57
C GLU A 9 -200.18 -71.82 62.23
N LYS A 10 -201.08 -72.54 61.53
CA LYS A 10 -200.81 -73.04 60.18
C LYS A 10 -200.44 -71.89 59.22
N ALA A 11 -201.25 -70.83 59.19
CA ALA A 11 -201.01 -69.69 58.30
C ALA A 11 -199.71 -68.92 58.62
N ALA A 12 -199.28 -68.88 59.89
CA ALA A 12 -197.99 -68.29 60.26
C ALA A 12 -196.81 -69.16 59.78
N ALA A 13 -196.92 -70.48 59.92
CA ALA A 13 -195.85 -71.40 59.56
C ALA A 13 -195.72 -71.60 58.03
N ASP A 14 -196.84 -71.63 57.29
CA ASP A 14 -196.85 -71.61 55.83
C ASP A 14 -196.17 -70.33 55.29
N ARG A 15 -196.41 -69.18 55.93
CA ARG A 15 -195.79 -67.89 55.54
C ARG A 15 -194.27 -67.88 55.79
N ALA A 16 -193.81 -68.36 56.95
CA ALA A 16 -192.38 -68.46 57.25
C ALA A 16 -191.64 -69.44 56.32
N LEU A 17 -192.30 -70.52 55.89
CA LEU A 17 -191.77 -71.41 54.86
C LEU A 17 -191.60 -70.69 53.52
N SER A 18 -192.60 -69.92 53.09
CA SER A 18 -192.55 -69.18 51.81
C SER A 18 -191.52 -68.04 51.75
N GLU A 19 -191.09 -67.51 52.92
CA GLU A 19 -190.04 -66.47 53.00
C GLU A 19 -188.62 -67.07 52.95
N LEU A 20 -188.42 -68.29 53.45
CA LEU A 20 -187.10 -68.93 53.61
C LEU A 20 -186.85 -70.06 52.60
N THR A 21 -187.89 -70.54 51.93
CA THR A 21 -187.87 -71.62 50.94
C THR A 21 -188.89 -71.32 49.83
N PRO A 22 -188.77 -71.90 48.62
CA PRO A 22 -189.75 -71.67 47.54
C PRO A 22 -191.12 -72.35 47.75
N LEU A 23 -191.41 -72.88 48.95
CA LEU A 23 -192.56 -73.74 49.24
C LEU A 23 -193.69 -72.96 49.90
N GLN A 24 -194.91 -73.18 49.44
CA GLN A 24 -196.07 -72.37 49.83
C GLN A 24 -196.86 -72.96 51.01
N THR A 25 -196.66 -74.23 51.37
CA THR A 25 -197.46 -74.89 52.42
C THR A 25 -196.73 -76.07 53.08
N ILE A 26 -196.92 -76.24 54.40
CA ILE A 26 -196.38 -77.33 55.23
C ILE A 26 -196.69 -78.76 54.73
N GLN A 27 -197.69 -78.94 53.87
CA GLN A 27 -198.04 -80.26 53.33
C GLN A 27 -197.01 -80.79 52.33
N GLU A 28 -196.13 -79.94 51.79
CA GLU A 28 -195.09 -80.29 50.81
C GLU A 28 -193.78 -80.74 51.48
N ILE A 29 -193.88 -81.71 52.41
CA ILE A 29 -192.76 -82.17 53.26
C ILE A 29 -191.58 -82.70 52.43
N ASP A 30 -191.86 -83.45 51.35
CA ASP A 30 -190.81 -84.03 50.51
C ASP A 30 -190.01 -82.96 49.76
N ALA A 31 -190.67 -81.93 49.24
CA ALA A 31 -190.00 -80.83 48.54
C ALA A 31 -189.13 -79.98 49.49
N LEU A 32 -189.52 -79.85 50.77
CA LEU A 32 -188.70 -79.21 51.79
C LEU A 32 -187.43 -80.01 52.08
N ARG A 33 -187.55 -81.34 52.12
CA ARG A 33 -186.42 -82.25 52.33
C ARG A 33 -185.42 -82.16 51.18
N ASP A 34 -185.89 -82.18 49.94
CA ASP A 34 -185.05 -82.07 48.74
C ASP A 34 -184.33 -80.72 48.69
N TYR A 35 -185.01 -79.61 49.03
CA TYR A 35 -184.39 -78.30 49.13
C TYR A 35 -183.27 -78.27 50.17
N LEU A 36 -183.52 -78.78 51.38
CA LEU A 36 -182.51 -78.84 52.44
C LEU A 36 -181.32 -79.74 52.07
N GLN A 37 -181.54 -80.88 51.41
CA GLN A 37 -180.44 -81.71 50.89
C GLN A 37 -179.62 -80.99 49.82
N ASN A 38 -180.26 -80.26 48.91
CA ASN A 38 -179.57 -79.51 47.84
C ASN A 38 -178.75 -78.33 48.40
N VAL A 39 -179.28 -77.63 49.43
CA VAL A 39 -178.53 -76.61 50.18
C VAL A 39 -177.32 -77.24 50.90
N ASN A 40 -177.49 -78.41 51.52
CA ASN A 40 -176.39 -79.08 52.24
C ASN A 40 -175.28 -79.57 51.28
N LEU A 41 -175.64 -80.16 50.13
CA LEU A 41 -174.70 -80.53 49.08
C LEU A 41 -173.93 -79.32 48.53
N LYS A 42 -174.59 -78.17 48.36
CA LYS A 42 -173.91 -76.92 48.00
C LYS A 42 -172.96 -76.45 49.09
N ALA A 43 -173.35 -76.54 50.37
CA ALA A 43 -172.48 -76.19 51.48
C ALA A 43 -171.21 -77.07 51.48
N GLU A 44 -171.34 -78.38 51.36
CA GLU A 44 -170.21 -79.33 51.27
C GLU A 44 -169.28 -78.99 50.09
N MET A 45 -169.82 -78.80 48.87
CA MET A 45 -169.02 -78.41 47.70
C MET A 45 -168.30 -77.07 47.90
N THR A 46 -168.95 -76.07 48.49
CA THR A 46 -168.28 -74.78 48.80
C THR A 46 -167.20 -74.94 49.86
N GLN A 47 -167.42 -75.81 50.86
CA GLN A 47 -166.44 -76.04 51.92
C GLN A 47 -165.21 -76.79 51.40
N ASP A 48 -165.38 -77.73 50.48
CA ASP A 48 -164.27 -78.43 49.82
C ASP A 48 -163.53 -77.54 48.82
N GLU A 49 -164.22 -76.67 48.08
CA GLU A 49 -163.55 -75.67 47.24
C GLU A 49 -162.81 -74.62 48.09
N ILE A 50 -163.34 -74.21 49.25
CA ILE A 50 -162.61 -73.40 50.23
C ILE A 50 -161.35 -74.13 50.70
N LYS A 51 -161.43 -75.40 51.16
CA LYS A 51 -160.24 -76.19 51.54
C LYS A 51 -159.21 -76.26 50.39
N ARG A 52 -159.67 -76.46 49.15
CA ARG A 52 -158.81 -76.53 47.96
C ARG A 52 -158.14 -75.19 47.65
N LEU A 53 -158.84 -74.07 47.82
CA LEU A 53 -158.30 -72.72 47.63
C LEU A 53 -157.34 -72.35 48.77
N THR A 54 -157.67 -72.64 50.03
CA THR A 54 -156.77 -72.46 51.17
C THR A 54 -155.49 -73.28 50.98
N GLY A 55 -155.59 -74.56 50.59
CA GLY A 55 -154.42 -75.39 50.30
C GLY A 55 -153.62 -75.00 49.05
N LYS A 56 -154.16 -74.15 48.17
CA LYS A 56 -153.38 -73.48 47.12
C LYS A 56 -152.71 -72.20 47.63
N LEU A 57 -153.39 -71.46 48.50
CA LEU A 57 -152.86 -70.25 49.12
C LEU A 57 -151.63 -70.56 49.98
N THR A 58 -151.70 -71.56 50.87
CA THR A 58 -150.56 -71.95 51.70
C THR A 58 -149.34 -72.35 50.87
N ARG A 59 -149.53 -73.10 49.77
CA ARG A 59 -148.45 -73.45 48.84
C ARG A 59 -147.87 -72.26 48.08
N GLN A 60 -148.66 -71.20 47.87
CA GLN A 60 -148.15 -69.95 47.32
C GLN A 60 -147.38 -69.15 48.37
N GLU A 61 -147.85 -69.12 49.62
CA GLU A 61 -147.15 -68.50 50.75
C GLU A 61 -145.79 -69.18 51.02
N GLU A 62 -145.76 -70.51 51.13
CA GLU A 62 -144.53 -71.32 51.24
C GLU A 62 -143.53 -70.98 50.13
N ARG A 63 -143.99 -70.94 48.87
CA ARG A 63 -143.12 -70.63 47.72
C ARG A 63 -142.66 -69.16 47.68
N ILE A 64 -143.43 -68.22 48.23
CA ILE A 64 -143.02 -66.83 48.39
C ILE A 64 -141.95 -66.71 49.50
N GLU A 65 -142.08 -67.48 50.57
CA GLU A 65 -141.09 -67.55 51.65
C GLU A 65 -139.75 -68.13 51.14
N GLU A 66 -139.79 -69.25 50.40
CA GLU A 66 -138.61 -69.82 49.72
C GLU A 66 -137.92 -68.81 48.79
N LEU A 67 -138.69 -68.09 47.97
CA LEU A 67 -138.13 -67.06 47.07
C LEU A 67 -137.48 -65.89 47.83
N ARG A 68 -138.04 -65.49 48.99
CA ARG A 68 -137.46 -64.45 49.84
C ARG A 68 -136.15 -64.90 50.47
N ASP A 69 -136.07 -66.14 50.91
CA ASP A 69 -134.85 -66.69 51.52
C ASP A 69 -133.76 -66.96 50.48
N ILE A 70 -134.10 -67.41 49.26
CA ILE A 70 -133.18 -67.44 48.13
C ILE A 70 -132.64 -66.04 47.84
N HIS A 71 -133.51 -65.01 47.72
CA HIS A 71 -133.07 -63.64 47.51
C HIS A 71 -132.18 -63.08 48.63
N ARG A 72 -132.44 -63.46 49.89
CA ARG A 72 -131.57 -63.08 51.03
C ARG A 72 -130.20 -63.73 50.95
N LEU A 73 -130.15 -65.03 50.67
CA LEU A 73 -128.90 -65.78 50.56
C LEU A 73 -128.07 -65.30 49.36
N GLU A 74 -128.72 -65.04 48.22
CA GLU A 74 -128.08 -64.47 47.04
C GLU A 74 -127.57 -63.04 47.31
N SER A 75 -128.40 -62.15 47.86
CA SER A 75 -128.00 -60.79 48.21
C SER A 75 -126.83 -60.76 49.21
N LYS A 76 -126.83 -61.67 50.20
CA LYS A 76 -125.71 -61.85 51.13
C LYS A 76 -124.45 -62.35 50.40
N SER A 77 -124.57 -63.38 49.57
CA SER A 77 -123.44 -63.90 48.79
C SER A 77 -122.84 -62.86 47.82
N GLN A 78 -123.69 -62.04 47.19
CA GLN A 78 -123.27 -60.92 46.36
C GLN A 78 -122.58 -59.83 47.19
N SER A 79 -123.09 -59.51 48.38
CA SER A 79 -122.46 -58.56 49.32
C SER A 79 -121.09 -59.05 49.78
N ASP A 80 -120.97 -60.31 50.22
CA ASP A 80 -119.72 -60.93 50.67
C ASP A 80 -118.68 -60.95 49.52
N GLN A 81 -119.13 -61.21 48.29
CA GLN A 81 -118.27 -61.16 47.09
C GLN A 81 -117.83 -59.72 46.74
N ILE A 82 -118.69 -58.72 46.89
CA ILE A 82 -118.35 -57.30 46.71
C ILE A 82 -117.34 -56.85 47.78
N GLU A 83 -117.51 -57.27 49.03
CA GLU A 83 -116.57 -56.96 50.11
C GLU A 83 -115.19 -57.61 49.87
N LYS A 84 -115.18 -58.87 49.42
CA LYS A 84 -113.94 -59.56 49.01
C LYS A 84 -113.24 -58.86 47.83
N LEU A 85 -113.99 -58.45 46.81
CA LEU A 85 -113.45 -57.70 45.67
C LEU A 85 -112.90 -56.32 46.10
N ARG A 86 -113.59 -55.61 47.01
CA ARG A 86 -113.09 -54.35 47.60
C ARG A 86 -111.81 -54.57 48.40
N GLY A 87 -111.72 -55.67 49.16
CA GLY A 87 -110.47 -56.07 49.84
C GLY A 87 -109.32 -56.26 48.85
N GLN A 88 -109.56 -56.99 47.77
CA GLN A 88 -108.55 -57.21 46.70
C GLN A 88 -108.16 -55.91 45.98
N VAL A 89 -109.10 -55.00 45.73
CA VAL A 89 -108.81 -53.67 45.15
C VAL A 89 -107.95 -52.85 46.11
N ASN A 90 -108.30 -52.79 47.40
CA ASN A 90 -107.50 -52.07 48.41
C ASN A 90 -106.08 -52.64 48.55
N GLU A 91 -105.93 -53.96 48.50
CA GLU A 91 -104.61 -54.63 48.53
C GLU A 91 -103.81 -54.33 47.25
N ALA A 92 -104.45 -54.36 46.08
CA ALA A 92 -103.83 -53.98 44.81
C ALA A 92 -103.45 -52.49 44.77
N GLU A 93 -104.26 -51.59 45.31
CA GLU A 93 -103.94 -50.15 45.44
C GLU A 93 -102.78 -49.90 46.41
N ALA A 94 -102.71 -50.65 47.51
CA ALA A 94 -101.59 -50.58 48.45
C ALA A 94 -100.28 -51.05 47.79
N LEU A 95 -100.32 -52.19 47.08
CA LEU A 95 -99.19 -52.68 46.30
C LEU A 95 -98.79 -51.72 45.17
N LEU A 96 -99.76 -51.10 44.49
CA LEU A 96 -99.51 -50.09 43.46
C LEU A 96 -98.83 -48.84 44.04
N LYS A 97 -99.26 -48.35 45.22
CA LYS A 97 -98.60 -47.23 45.91
C LYS A 97 -97.17 -47.58 46.32
N VAL A 98 -96.93 -48.79 46.83
CA VAL A 98 -95.57 -49.26 47.15
C VAL A 98 -94.71 -49.35 45.89
N ALA A 99 -95.25 -49.89 44.79
CA ALA A 99 -94.57 -49.96 43.49
C ALA A 99 -94.30 -48.56 42.90
N GLN A 100 -95.21 -47.60 43.07
CA GLN A 100 -95.03 -46.23 42.59
C GLN A 100 -93.97 -45.47 43.40
N VAL A 101 -93.91 -45.68 44.72
CA VAL A 101 -92.84 -45.13 45.58
C VAL A 101 -91.49 -45.78 45.31
N SER A 102 -91.44 -47.09 45.00
CA SER A 102 -90.18 -47.71 44.59
C SER A 102 -89.75 -47.25 43.20
N ALA A 103 -90.67 -47.12 42.24
CA ALA A 103 -90.39 -46.59 40.91
C ALA A 103 -89.83 -45.16 40.97
N SER A 104 -90.42 -44.25 41.75
CA SER A 104 -89.90 -42.88 41.88
C SER A 104 -88.51 -42.83 42.53
N ARG A 105 -88.22 -43.72 43.50
CA ARG A 105 -86.87 -43.87 44.06
C ARG A 105 -85.87 -44.40 43.03
N TYR A 106 -86.25 -45.40 42.24
CA TYR A 106 -85.39 -45.92 41.16
C TYR A 106 -85.17 -44.89 40.05
N GLU A 107 -86.16 -44.08 39.70
CA GLU A 107 -85.99 -42.95 38.77
C GLU A 107 -85.01 -41.90 39.34
N GLU A 108 -85.13 -41.56 40.63
CA GLU A 108 -84.24 -40.60 41.28
C GLU A 108 -82.80 -41.13 41.36
N GLU A 109 -82.58 -42.40 41.73
CA GLU A 109 -81.27 -43.06 41.70
C GLU A 109 -80.72 -43.21 40.27
N THR A 110 -81.56 -43.50 39.28
CA THR A 110 -81.16 -43.54 37.86
C THR A 110 -80.77 -42.15 37.36
N SER A 111 -81.39 -41.08 37.86
CA SER A 111 -81.01 -39.71 37.52
C SER A 111 -79.66 -39.31 38.14
N LYS A 112 -79.41 -39.69 39.40
CA LYS A 112 -78.15 -39.44 40.12
C LYS A 112 -76.99 -40.22 39.48
N THR A 113 -77.17 -41.51 39.23
CA THR A 113 -76.17 -42.35 38.55
C THR A 113 -75.89 -41.86 37.12
N LYS A 114 -76.89 -41.40 36.35
CA LYS A 114 -76.65 -40.75 35.04
C LYS A 114 -75.85 -39.45 35.17
N ALA A 115 -76.15 -38.62 36.18
CA ALA A 115 -75.40 -37.39 36.43
C ALA A 115 -73.92 -37.70 36.79
N ASP A 116 -73.68 -38.68 37.65
CA ASP A 116 -72.32 -39.06 38.06
C ASP A 116 -71.56 -39.80 36.94
N ILE A 117 -72.22 -40.62 36.13
CA ILE A 117 -71.64 -41.16 34.88
C ILE A 117 -71.23 -40.02 33.94
N SER A 118 -72.07 -38.98 33.77
CA SER A 118 -71.71 -37.84 32.91
C SER A 118 -70.52 -37.04 33.45
N ARG A 119 -70.38 -36.93 34.78
CA ARG A 119 -69.22 -36.30 35.44
C ARG A 119 -67.96 -37.13 35.23
N LEU A 120 -68.03 -38.43 35.50
CA LEU A 120 -66.91 -39.36 35.32
C LEU A 120 -66.48 -39.47 33.85
N GLN A 121 -67.40 -39.40 32.88
CA GLN A 121 -67.07 -39.32 31.45
C GLN A 121 -66.30 -38.02 31.13
N ASN A 122 -66.77 -36.87 31.61
CA ASN A 122 -66.08 -35.59 31.43
C ASN A 122 -64.68 -35.56 32.11
N GLU A 123 -64.52 -36.21 33.25
CA GLU A 123 -63.21 -36.34 33.93
C GLU A 123 -62.29 -37.34 33.23
N LEU A 124 -62.84 -38.44 32.72
CA LEU A 124 -62.11 -39.42 31.90
C LEU A 124 -61.59 -38.80 30.60
N ASP A 125 -62.38 -37.95 29.95
CA ASP A 125 -61.94 -37.30 28.71
C ASP A 125 -60.96 -36.16 28.95
N LYS A 126 -61.08 -35.41 30.07
CA LYS A 126 -60.04 -34.47 30.52
C LYS A 126 -58.71 -35.16 30.83
N THR A 127 -58.74 -36.30 31.54
CA THR A 127 -57.53 -37.05 31.88
C THR A 127 -56.90 -37.72 30.64
N LYS A 128 -57.70 -38.24 29.70
CA LYS A 128 -57.19 -38.68 28.39
C LYS A 128 -56.55 -37.55 27.57
N ALA A 129 -57.14 -36.35 27.58
CA ALA A 129 -56.55 -35.19 26.89
C ALA A 129 -55.19 -34.80 27.51
N ALA A 130 -55.13 -34.69 28.84
CA ALA A 130 -53.88 -34.43 29.56
C ALA A 130 -52.80 -35.51 29.32
N ALA A 131 -53.20 -36.78 29.26
CA ALA A 131 -52.29 -37.88 28.94
C ALA A 131 -51.71 -37.78 27.52
N LYS A 132 -52.54 -37.45 26.51
CA LYS A 132 -52.07 -37.21 25.14
C LYS A 132 -51.12 -36.02 25.05
N ASP A 133 -51.43 -34.92 25.74
CA ASP A 133 -50.56 -33.74 25.79
C ASP A 133 -49.20 -34.06 26.44
N GLU A 134 -49.16 -34.92 27.45
CA GLU A 134 -47.90 -35.42 28.01
C GLU A 134 -47.15 -36.36 27.05
N GLU A 135 -47.86 -37.27 26.38
CA GLU A 135 -47.26 -38.21 25.43
C GLU A 135 -46.63 -37.49 24.24
N GLU A 136 -47.30 -36.46 23.70
CA GLU A 136 -46.73 -35.57 22.69
C GLU A 136 -45.48 -34.82 23.20
N LYS A 137 -45.49 -34.30 24.43
CA LYS A 137 -44.33 -33.63 25.03
C LYS A 137 -43.16 -34.60 25.21
N ARG A 138 -43.42 -35.85 25.61
CA ARG A 138 -42.40 -36.91 25.73
C ARG A 138 -41.82 -37.28 24.36
N ILE A 139 -42.64 -37.45 23.33
CA ILE A 139 -42.18 -37.73 21.95
C ILE A 139 -41.33 -36.57 21.41
N LYS A 140 -41.77 -35.31 21.62
CA LYS A 140 -41.02 -34.10 21.23
C LYS A 140 -39.68 -33.99 21.99
N ALA A 141 -39.64 -34.31 23.28
CA ALA A 141 -38.41 -34.32 24.07
C ALA A 141 -37.42 -35.43 23.62
N ILE A 142 -37.92 -36.64 23.32
CA ILE A 142 -37.10 -37.77 22.85
C ILE A 142 -36.50 -37.46 21.46
N SER A 143 -37.26 -36.84 20.55
CA SER A 143 -36.74 -36.44 19.23
C SER A 143 -35.66 -35.34 19.35
N LEU A 144 -35.83 -34.39 20.27
CA LEU A 144 -34.86 -33.33 20.54
C LEU A 144 -33.57 -33.90 21.15
N LEU A 145 -33.67 -34.82 22.12
CA LEU A 145 -32.52 -35.52 22.69
C LEU A 145 -31.77 -36.38 21.66
N LYS A 146 -32.49 -37.01 20.72
CA LYS A 146 -31.87 -37.76 19.61
C LYS A 146 -31.08 -36.85 18.67
N THR A 147 -31.62 -35.67 18.32
CA THR A 147 -30.90 -34.69 17.50
C THR A 147 -29.72 -34.04 18.24
N VAL A 148 -29.84 -33.75 19.54
CA VAL A 148 -28.72 -33.23 20.35
C VAL A 148 -27.60 -34.26 20.45
N ARG A 149 -27.90 -35.54 20.74
CA ARG A 149 -26.90 -36.62 20.77
C ARG A 149 -26.21 -36.80 19.42
N GLN A 150 -26.95 -36.72 18.32
CA GLN A 150 -26.39 -36.87 16.98
C GLN A 150 -25.55 -35.65 16.53
N LYS A 151 -25.85 -34.44 17.04
CA LYS A 151 -25.01 -33.25 16.87
C LYS A 151 -23.75 -33.29 17.73
N LEU A 152 -23.84 -33.79 18.97
CA LEU A 152 -22.69 -33.95 19.87
C LEU A 152 -21.64 -34.87 19.26
N VAL A 153 -22.04 -36.08 18.82
CA VAL A 153 -21.13 -37.06 18.20
C VAL A 153 -20.49 -36.53 16.90
N LYS A 154 -21.21 -35.69 16.13
CA LYS A 154 -20.63 -35.01 14.97
C LYS A 154 -19.61 -33.95 15.39
N ALA A 155 -19.93 -33.10 16.36
CA ALA A 155 -19.02 -32.08 16.86
C ALA A 155 -17.77 -32.66 17.54
N GLU A 156 -17.90 -33.78 18.24
CA GLU A 156 -16.76 -34.54 18.80
C GLU A 156 -15.86 -35.07 17.69
N LYS A 157 -16.43 -35.66 16.63
CA LYS A 157 -15.65 -36.13 15.48
C LYS A 157 -15.00 -34.98 14.70
N GLU A 158 -15.74 -33.91 14.41
CA GLU A 158 -15.22 -32.71 13.73
C GLU A 158 -14.11 -32.01 14.55
N ARG A 159 -14.18 -32.08 15.90
CA ARG A 159 -13.09 -31.63 16.78
C ARG A 159 -11.86 -32.53 16.65
N ASP A 160 -12.03 -33.84 16.64
CA ASP A 160 -10.89 -34.77 16.58
C ASP A 160 -10.21 -34.76 15.20
N ASP A 161 -11.00 -34.68 14.12
CA ASP A 161 -10.51 -34.49 12.75
C ASP A 161 -9.74 -33.15 12.64
N SER A 162 -10.28 -32.04 13.16
CA SER A 162 -9.58 -30.74 13.14
C SER A 162 -8.34 -30.67 14.04
N LEU A 163 -8.30 -31.42 15.15
CA LEU A 163 -7.08 -31.57 15.96
C LEU A 163 -6.00 -32.37 15.22
N GLY A 164 -6.37 -33.39 14.43
CA GLY A 164 -5.45 -34.10 13.54
C GLY A 164 -4.88 -33.20 12.42
N GLU A 165 -5.73 -32.39 11.80
CA GLU A 165 -5.30 -31.39 10.80
C GLU A 165 -4.34 -30.35 11.42
N VAL A 166 -4.63 -29.83 12.62
CA VAL A 166 -3.71 -28.91 13.33
C VAL A 166 -2.38 -29.58 13.69
N GLN A 167 -2.37 -30.85 14.09
CA GLN A 167 -1.12 -31.58 14.36
C GLN A 167 -0.27 -31.79 13.10
N THR A 168 -0.89 -32.17 11.98
CA THR A 168 -0.18 -32.36 10.70
C THR A 168 0.30 -31.05 10.07
N LEU A 169 -0.47 -29.97 10.21
CA LEU A 169 -0.03 -28.62 9.82
C LEU A 169 1.13 -28.15 10.71
N THR A 170 1.09 -28.35 12.03
CA THR A 170 2.17 -27.92 12.93
C THR A 170 3.44 -28.77 12.83
N SER A 171 3.38 -30.03 12.38
CA SER A 171 4.59 -30.79 12.03
C SER A 171 5.19 -30.29 10.71
N ARG A 172 4.35 -30.07 9.69
CA ARG A 172 4.79 -29.54 8.39
C ARG A 172 5.39 -28.14 8.47
N ASP A 173 4.77 -27.26 9.24
CA ASP A 173 5.21 -25.88 9.52
C ASP A 173 6.49 -25.83 10.40
N LYS A 174 6.86 -26.95 11.06
CA LYS A 174 8.21 -27.10 11.66
C LYS A 174 9.23 -27.53 10.62
N GLU A 175 8.93 -28.54 9.81
CA GLU A 175 9.82 -28.99 8.73
C GLU A 175 10.12 -27.89 7.70
N GLU A 176 9.12 -27.10 7.32
CA GLU A 176 9.28 -25.98 6.39
C GLU A 176 10.16 -24.88 7.00
N ARG A 177 10.02 -24.57 8.30
CA ARG A 177 10.94 -23.64 8.99
C ARG A 177 12.35 -24.20 9.17
N GLU A 178 12.52 -25.50 9.32
CA GLU A 178 13.87 -26.11 9.38
C GLU A 178 14.54 -26.09 8.02
N LYS A 179 13.81 -26.35 6.93
CA LYS A 179 14.28 -26.16 5.54
C LYS A 179 14.63 -24.69 5.27
N GLU A 180 13.77 -23.75 5.63
CA GLU A 180 14.04 -22.32 5.48
C GLU A 180 15.28 -21.88 6.27
N ARG A 181 15.49 -22.42 7.48
CA ARG A 181 16.70 -22.15 8.28
C ARG A 181 17.96 -22.70 7.62
N THR A 182 17.94 -23.92 7.09
CA THR A 182 19.12 -24.50 6.42
C THR A 182 19.42 -23.81 5.09
N GLU A 183 18.39 -23.40 4.33
CA GLU A 183 18.54 -22.58 3.13
C GLU A 183 19.07 -21.18 3.47
N ARG A 184 18.54 -20.50 4.49
CA ARG A 184 19.08 -19.21 4.98
C ARG A 184 20.54 -19.32 5.40
N LEU A 185 20.93 -20.37 6.13
CA LEU A 185 22.33 -20.61 6.51
C LEU A 185 23.22 -20.89 5.30
N ARG A 186 22.71 -21.63 4.31
CA ARG A 186 23.43 -21.88 3.06
C ARG A 186 23.63 -20.60 2.24
N LEU A 187 22.57 -19.82 2.04
CA LEU A 187 22.62 -18.55 1.32
C LEU A 187 23.53 -17.54 2.04
N GLN A 188 23.50 -17.49 3.37
CA GLN A 188 24.44 -16.69 4.15
C GLN A 188 25.89 -17.13 3.89
N GLY A 189 26.18 -18.43 3.92
CA GLY A 189 27.52 -18.96 3.61
C GLY A 189 27.96 -18.75 2.15
N GLU A 190 27.03 -18.68 1.20
CA GLU A 190 27.31 -18.32 -0.20
C GLU A 190 27.58 -16.81 -0.34
N ILE A 191 26.81 -15.95 0.35
CA ILE A 191 27.05 -14.50 0.46
C ILE A 191 28.42 -14.21 1.08
N ASP A 192 28.77 -14.86 2.19
CA ASP A 192 30.03 -14.64 2.90
C ASP A 192 31.24 -15.06 2.04
N LYS A 193 31.12 -16.14 1.25
CA LYS A 193 32.13 -16.53 0.24
C LYS A 193 32.28 -15.48 -0.86
N VAL A 194 31.18 -15.05 -1.48
CA VAL A 194 31.22 -14.02 -2.53
C VAL A 194 31.79 -12.71 -2.01
N ASN A 195 31.48 -12.34 -0.76
CA ASN A 195 32.08 -11.17 -0.11
C ASN A 195 33.59 -11.32 0.09
N LEU A 196 34.07 -12.50 0.54
CA LEU A 196 35.50 -12.79 0.71
C LEU A 196 36.24 -12.81 -0.64
N GLU A 197 35.66 -13.41 -1.68
CA GLU A 197 36.19 -13.40 -3.04
C GLU A 197 36.24 -11.97 -3.61
N ARG A 198 35.20 -11.17 -3.40
CA ARG A 198 35.18 -9.76 -3.79
C ARG A 198 36.22 -8.93 -3.03
N GLU A 199 36.36 -9.16 -1.72
CA GLU A 199 37.32 -8.43 -0.90
C GLU A 199 38.77 -8.79 -1.27
N THR A 200 39.08 -10.07 -1.45
CA THR A 200 40.40 -10.52 -1.91
C THR A 200 40.72 -10.02 -3.33
N ALA A 201 39.75 -10.00 -4.25
CA ALA A 201 39.92 -9.39 -5.57
C ALA A 201 40.18 -7.87 -5.49
N VAL A 202 39.44 -7.15 -4.63
CA VAL A 202 39.64 -5.71 -4.40
C VAL A 202 41.00 -5.43 -3.75
N GLN A 203 41.44 -6.25 -2.79
CA GLN A 203 42.78 -6.15 -2.19
C GLN A 203 43.88 -6.44 -3.22
N GLY A 204 43.69 -7.44 -4.09
CA GLY A 204 44.60 -7.75 -5.19
C GLY A 204 44.73 -6.60 -6.20
N LEU A 205 43.61 -6.03 -6.65
CA LEU A 205 43.61 -4.86 -7.53
C LEU A 205 44.27 -3.63 -6.88
N ARG A 206 44.01 -3.37 -5.59
CA ARG A 206 44.70 -2.31 -4.84
C ARG A 206 46.22 -2.53 -4.80
N ALA A 207 46.67 -3.73 -4.49
CA ALA A 207 48.09 -4.07 -4.47
C ALA A 207 48.77 -3.95 -5.84
N LEU A 208 48.05 -4.24 -6.93
CA LEU A 208 48.54 -4.00 -8.29
C LEU A 208 48.66 -2.50 -8.59
N PHE A 209 47.62 -1.70 -8.32
CA PHE A 209 47.67 -0.25 -8.49
C PHE A 209 48.74 0.42 -7.62
N ASP A 210 48.89 0.04 -6.36
CA ASP A 210 49.93 0.56 -5.47
C ASP A 210 51.33 0.24 -6.00
N LYS A 211 51.53 -0.95 -6.59
CA LYS A 211 52.78 -1.35 -7.24
C LYS A 211 53.03 -0.57 -8.53
N GLU A 212 52.02 -0.38 -9.38
CA GLU A 212 52.13 0.42 -10.60
C GLU A 212 52.45 1.89 -10.28
N VAL A 213 51.77 2.47 -9.29
CA VAL A 213 52.04 3.83 -8.78
C VAL A 213 53.46 3.92 -8.21
N ALA A 214 53.95 2.90 -7.50
CA ALA A 214 55.33 2.87 -7.01
C ALA A 214 56.35 2.82 -8.15
N VAL A 215 56.15 1.94 -9.15
CA VAL A 215 57.04 1.84 -10.33
C VAL A 215 57.02 3.12 -11.17
N LEU A 216 55.85 3.73 -11.35
CA LEU A 216 55.73 5.02 -12.03
C LEU A 216 56.46 6.14 -11.27
N LYS A 217 56.32 6.21 -9.94
CA LYS A 217 57.07 7.17 -9.11
C LYS A 217 58.57 6.96 -9.21
N GLU A 218 59.06 5.73 -9.05
CA GLU A 218 60.48 5.41 -9.17
C GLU A 218 61.03 5.77 -10.56
N ARG A 219 60.24 5.56 -11.62
CA ARG A 219 60.59 5.96 -12.98
C ARG A 219 60.68 7.48 -13.14
N HIS A 220 59.67 8.23 -12.69
CA HIS A 220 59.69 9.70 -12.74
C HIS A 220 60.82 10.28 -11.88
N GLU A 221 61.11 9.71 -10.71
CA GLU A 221 62.25 10.11 -9.87
C GLU A 221 63.59 9.88 -10.59
N LYS A 222 63.77 8.74 -11.27
CA LYS A 222 64.95 8.48 -12.11
C LYS A 222 65.06 9.43 -13.30
N GLU A 223 63.96 9.71 -13.99
CA GLU A 223 63.91 10.65 -15.12
C GLU A 223 64.22 12.08 -14.66
N VAL A 224 63.69 12.53 -13.52
CA VAL A 224 64.01 13.84 -12.91
C VAL A 224 65.47 13.92 -12.46
N LEU A 225 66.04 12.86 -11.88
CA LEU A 225 67.45 12.80 -11.51
C LEU A 225 68.37 12.80 -12.75
N ALA A 226 68.00 12.08 -13.81
CA ALA A 226 68.73 12.08 -15.08
C ALA A 226 68.71 13.46 -15.75
N LEU A 227 67.54 14.11 -15.83
CA LEU A 227 67.41 15.48 -16.35
C LEU A 227 68.21 16.49 -15.52
N ARG A 228 68.18 16.40 -14.18
CA ARG A 228 69.02 17.25 -13.32
C ARG A 228 70.51 17.05 -13.59
N GLY A 229 70.97 15.79 -13.66
CA GLY A 229 72.37 15.48 -13.99
C GLY A 229 72.77 16.00 -15.38
N GLN A 230 71.87 15.92 -16.37
CA GLN A 230 72.09 16.48 -17.70
C GLN A 230 72.17 18.01 -17.67
N PHE A 231 71.24 18.71 -17.01
CA PHE A 231 71.31 20.17 -16.85
C PHE A 231 72.56 20.62 -16.08
N GLU A 232 73.00 19.86 -15.07
CA GLU A 232 74.26 20.14 -14.36
C GLU A 232 75.48 20.00 -15.29
N LEU A 233 75.52 18.96 -16.14
CA LEU A 233 76.55 18.79 -17.18
C LEU A 233 76.50 19.89 -18.24
N ASP A 234 75.32 20.27 -18.72
CA ASP A 234 75.12 21.33 -19.71
C ASP A 234 75.56 22.69 -19.15
N VAL A 235 75.25 22.98 -17.88
CA VAL A 235 75.75 24.19 -17.20
C VAL A 235 77.27 24.17 -17.01
N ILE A 236 77.88 23.03 -16.70
CA ILE A 236 79.34 22.90 -16.58
C ILE A 236 80.03 23.07 -17.95
N THR A 237 79.52 22.42 -18.99
CA THR A 237 80.07 22.53 -20.35
C THR A 237 79.91 23.95 -20.91
N LEU A 238 78.74 24.58 -20.75
CA LEU A 238 78.52 25.97 -21.15
C LEU A 238 79.45 26.94 -20.40
N LYS A 239 79.63 26.77 -19.09
CA LYS A 239 80.61 27.55 -18.30
C LYS A 239 82.05 27.33 -18.80
N SER A 240 82.43 26.10 -19.14
CA SER A 240 83.76 25.80 -19.68
C SER A 240 83.98 26.42 -21.07
N LEU A 241 82.98 26.37 -21.94
CA LEU A 241 83.01 27.01 -23.26
C LEU A 241 83.11 28.54 -23.13
N HIS A 242 82.31 29.13 -22.25
CA HIS A 242 82.36 30.57 -22.02
C HIS A 242 83.68 31.02 -21.37
N SER A 243 84.26 30.25 -20.44
CA SER A 243 85.61 30.52 -19.91
C SER A 243 86.66 30.54 -21.02
N LYS A 244 86.66 29.53 -21.90
CA LYS A 244 87.57 29.47 -23.06
C LYS A 244 87.37 30.63 -24.03
N GLU A 245 86.12 31.04 -24.28
CA GLU A 245 85.84 32.21 -25.13
C GLU A 245 86.33 33.51 -24.49
N LEU A 246 86.13 33.67 -23.18
CA LEU A 246 86.67 34.81 -22.41
C LEU A 246 88.20 34.80 -22.42
N GLU A 247 88.86 33.65 -22.25
CA GLU A 247 90.32 33.51 -22.34
C GLU A 247 90.83 33.95 -23.72
N VAL A 248 90.22 33.47 -24.82
CA VAL A 248 90.58 33.85 -26.20
C VAL A 248 90.32 35.33 -26.49
N ARG A 249 89.21 35.89 -25.99
CA ARG A 249 88.93 37.34 -26.12
C ARG A 249 89.94 38.16 -25.31
N THR A 250 90.30 37.70 -24.10
CA THR A 250 91.28 38.36 -23.23
C THR A 250 92.68 38.34 -23.85
N SER A 251 93.12 37.21 -24.41
CA SER A 251 94.41 37.14 -25.12
C SER A 251 94.41 38.04 -26.36
N ARG A 252 93.30 38.08 -27.11
CA ARG A 252 93.18 38.99 -28.26
C ARG A 252 93.19 40.47 -27.85
N ILE A 253 92.64 40.82 -26.69
CA ILE A 253 92.73 42.17 -26.13
C ILE A 253 94.20 42.48 -25.79
N SER A 254 94.92 41.60 -25.09
CA SER A 254 96.35 41.84 -24.79
C SER A 254 97.23 41.92 -26.05
N ASP A 255 96.95 41.15 -27.09
CA ASP A 255 97.65 41.24 -28.38
C ASP A 255 97.42 42.60 -29.07
N LEU A 256 96.19 43.13 -28.97
CA LEU A 256 95.86 44.44 -29.53
C LEU A 256 96.44 45.58 -28.68
N GLU A 257 96.41 45.46 -27.35
CA GLU A 257 97.01 46.43 -26.43
C GLU A 257 98.53 46.53 -26.62
N THR A 258 99.22 45.39 -26.74
CA THR A 258 100.67 45.37 -27.03
C THR A 258 100.98 45.92 -28.42
N SER A 259 100.17 45.62 -29.45
CA SER A 259 100.31 46.22 -30.78
C SER A 259 100.09 47.75 -30.79
N VAL A 260 99.13 48.26 -30.00
CA VAL A 260 98.92 49.70 -29.83
C VAL A 260 100.08 50.34 -29.08
N GLN A 261 100.62 49.68 -28.05
CA GLN A 261 101.80 50.16 -27.32
C GLN A 261 103.04 50.23 -28.22
N THR A 262 103.33 49.20 -29.02
CA THR A 262 104.47 49.22 -29.95
C THR A 262 104.31 50.30 -31.01
N LEU A 263 103.12 50.43 -31.63
CA LEU A 263 102.86 51.50 -32.61
C LEU A 263 102.94 52.90 -31.98
N SER A 264 102.56 53.07 -30.70
CA SER A 264 102.74 54.34 -30.00
C SER A 264 104.20 54.65 -29.75
N GLY A 265 105.01 53.65 -29.37
CA GLY A 265 106.46 53.78 -29.20
C GLY A 265 107.18 54.11 -30.51
N GLU A 266 106.86 53.42 -31.61
CA GLU A 266 107.40 53.71 -32.95
C GLU A 266 107.03 55.13 -33.41
N LYS A 267 105.78 55.56 -33.17
CA LYS A 267 105.31 56.90 -33.52
C LYS A 267 106.02 57.98 -32.69
N ASP A 268 106.28 57.74 -31.40
CA ASP A 268 107.02 58.67 -30.56
C ASP A 268 108.52 58.68 -30.90
N GLU A 269 109.13 57.53 -31.24
CA GLU A 269 110.51 57.46 -31.74
C GLU A 269 110.68 58.20 -33.08
N ILE A 270 109.75 58.04 -34.03
CA ILE A 270 109.75 58.81 -35.29
C ILE A 270 109.59 60.31 -35.02
N PHE A 271 108.78 60.69 -34.02
CA PHE A 271 108.60 62.09 -33.64
C PHE A 271 109.89 62.69 -33.04
N ASP A 272 110.60 61.95 -32.18
CA ASP A 272 111.91 62.34 -31.65
C ASP A 272 112.97 62.42 -32.76
N GLN A 273 113.00 61.46 -33.69
CA GLN A 273 113.87 61.50 -34.87
C GLN A 273 113.58 62.72 -35.76
N LEU A 274 112.31 63.10 -35.92
CA LEU A 274 111.91 64.30 -36.65
C LEU A 274 112.33 65.59 -35.92
N GLN A 275 112.21 65.66 -34.58
CA GLN A 275 112.73 66.81 -33.81
C GLN A 275 114.25 66.93 -33.93
N MET A 276 114.98 65.81 -33.82
CA MET A 276 116.43 65.80 -33.99
C MET A 276 116.83 66.25 -35.39
N ARG A 277 116.14 65.79 -36.44
CA ARG A 277 116.38 66.23 -37.83
C ARG A 277 116.02 67.69 -38.06
N GLN A 278 114.97 68.19 -37.42
CA GLN A 278 114.61 69.61 -37.45
C GLN A 278 115.72 70.47 -36.79
N ALA A 279 116.23 70.05 -35.63
CA ALA A 279 117.33 70.74 -34.94
C ALA A 279 118.66 70.66 -35.73
N GLU A 280 118.98 69.51 -36.34
CA GLU A 280 120.12 69.36 -37.27
C GLU A 280 119.98 70.31 -38.47
N LEU A 281 118.78 70.42 -39.05
CA LEU A 281 118.49 71.29 -40.19
C LEU A 281 118.61 72.77 -39.81
N GLU A 282 118.00 73.21 -38.71
CA GLU A 282 118.10 74.58 -38.18
C GLU A 282 119.56 74.95 -37.84
N SER A 283 120.31 74.03 -37.22
CA SER A 283 121.74 74.18 -36.98
C SER A 283 122.52 74.33 -38.29
N SER A 284 122.27 73.48 -39.29
CA SER A 284 122.92 73.57 -40.60
C SER A 284 122.58 74.86 -41.35
N GLN A 285 121.34 75.36 -41.22
CA GLN A 285 120.92 76.66 -41.78
C GLN A 285 121.69 77.81 -41.11
N SER A 286 121.75 77.84 -39.77
CA SER A 286 122.52 78.87 -39.05
C SER A 286 124.02 78.84 -39.40
N HIS A 287 124.59 77.65 -39.65
CA HIS A 287 125.97 77.51 -40.10
C HIS A 287 126.15 77.96 -41.56
N LEU A 288 125.19 77.69 -42.44
CA LEU A 288 125.19 78.19 -43.82
C LEU A 288 125.04 79.72 -43.87
N GLU A 289 124.19 80.32 -43.04
CA GLU A 289 124.07 81.78 -42.91
C GLU A 289 125.39 82.40 -42.43
N SER A 290 126.04 81.77 -41.45
CA SER A 290 127.37 82.17 -40.98
C SER A 290 128.43 82.07 -42.10
N LEU A 291 128.52 80.93 -42.80
CA LEU A 291 129.44 80.75 -43.93
C LEU A 291 129.11 81.68 -45.10
N GLN A 292 127.85 82.02 -45.35
CA GLN A 292 127.46 83.02 -46.33
C GLN A 292 127.94 84.41 -45.94
N SER A 293 127.77 84.82 -44.67
CA SER A 293 128.30 86.10 -44.18
C SER A 293 129.84 86.17 -44.29
N GLN A 294 130.54 85.10 -43.92
CA GLN A 294 132.00 84.98 -44.09
C GLN A 294 132.40 84.97 -45.56
N THR A 295 131.63 84.34 -46.44
CA THR A 295 131.88 84.33 -47.89
C THR A 295 131.68 85.73 -48.49
N VAL A 296 130.70 86.50 -48.02
CA VAL A 296 130.50 87.90 -48.42
C VAL A 296 131.67 88.76 -47.93
N GLU A 297 132.15 88.55 -46.70
CA GLU A 297 133.33 89.26 -46.17
C GLU A 297 134.60 88.88 -46.94
N LEU A 298 134.83 87.60 -47.22
CA LEU A 298 135.95 87.13 -48.04
C LEU A 298 135.84 87.57 -49.49
N GLN A 299 134.64 87.69 -50.06
CA GLN A 299 134.43 88.29 -51.39
C GLN A 299 134.75 89.79 -51.38
N TYR A 300 134.43 90.50 -50.30
CA TYR A 300 134.83 91.89 -50.13
C TYR A 300 136.36 92.02 -50.03
N GLN A 301 137.00 91.23 -49.16
CA GLN A 301 138.46 91.20 -49.03
C GLN A 301 139.16 90.74 -50.33
N LEU A 302 138.62 89.75 -51.03
CA LEU A 302 139.13 89.29 -52.32
C LEU A 302 138.92 90.34 -53.40
N ARG A 303 137.83 91.12 -53.36
CA ARG A 303 137.65 92.25 -54.27
C ARG A 303 138.68 93.35 -54.00
N GLU A 304 138.88 93.74 -52.75
CA GLU A 304 139.93 94.69 -52.35
C GLU A 304 141.34 94.20 -52.74
N ALA A 305 141.63 92.91 -52.52
CA ALA A 305 142.87 92.27 -52.93
C ALA A 305 142.98 92.10 -54.46
N THR A 306 141.86 91.93 -55.17
CA THR A 306 141.84 91.86 -56.65
C THR A 306 142.01 93.23 -57.27
N ASP A 307 141.45 94.28 -56.69
CA ASP A 307 141.70 95.67 -57.10
C ASP A 307 143.18 96.00 -56.86
N ARG A 308 143.76 95.54 -55.74
CA ARG A 308 145.21 95.65 -55.46
C ARG A 308 146.08 94.78 -56.39
N ILE A 309 145.64 93.57 -56.73
CA ILE A 309 146.32 92.69 -57.69
C ILE A 309 146.14 93.21 -59.11
N ALA A 310 145.06 93.91 -59.46
CA ALA A 310 144.88 94.54 -60.76
C ALA A 310 145.90 95.68 -60.93
N LEU A 311 146.10 96.50 -59.89
CA LEU A 311 147.20 97.48 -59.87
C LEU A 311 148.57 96.80 -60.06
N LEU A 312 148.86 95.72 -59.32
CA LEU A 312 150.10 94.95 -59.48
C LEU A 312 150.19 94.18 -60.80
N ASN A 313 149.07 93.78 -61.41
CA ASN A 313 149.01 93.07 -62.68
C ASN A 313 149.03 94.02 -63.87
N ASP A 314 148.70 95.29 -63.72
CA ASP A 314 149.10 96.29 -64.71
C ASP A 314 150.64 96.40 -64.71
N GLU A 315 151.29 96.40 -63.53
CA GLU A 315 152.76 96.30 -63.42
C GLU A 315 153.32 94.96 -63.93
N LEU A 316 152.61 93.84 -63.75
CA LEU A 316 153.06 92.49 -64.13
C LEU A 316 152.66 92.08 -65.55
N PHE A 317 151.58 92.61 -66.14
CA PHE A 317 151.22 92.42 -67.55
C PHE A 317 152.22 93.15 -68.46
N ASN A 318 152.66 94.35 -68.04
CA ASN A 318 153.86 95.01 -68.57
C ASN A 318 155.11 94.11 -68.52
N SER A 319 155.14 93.12 -67.62
CA SER A 319 156.26 92.19 -67.41
C SER A 319 156.04 90.76 -67.98
N GLN A 320 154.80 90.34 -68.26
CA GLN A 320 154.43 88.96 -68.65
C GLN A 320 153.70 88.82 -69.99
N GLN A 321 153.34 89.93 -70.66
CA GLN A 321 153.22 89.89 -72.13
C GLN A 321 154.51 89.35 -72.78
N ALA A 322 155.65 89.46 -72.08
CA ALA A 322 156.93 88.87 -72.43
C ALA A 322 157.01 87.33 -72.40
N GLN A 323 156.09 86.59 -71.74
CA GLN A 323 156.27 85.17 -71.42
C GLN A 323 155.03 84.29 -71.61
N SER A 324 154.48 84.33 -72.82
CA SER A 324 153.64 83.30 -73.47
C SER A 324 153.38 81.96 -72.72
N THR A 325 152.10 81.65 -72.47
CA THR A 325 151.35 80.43 -72.94
C THR A 325 152.16 79.14 -73.25
N LYS A 326 151.80 77.88 -72.87
CA LYS A 326 150.46 77.23 -72.63
C LYS A 326 150.62 75.70 -72.31
N LEU A 327 149.49 74.93 -72.26
CA LEU A 327 149.28 73.45 -72.46
C LEU A 327 149.19 72.54 -71.18
N GLN A 328 148.50 71.37 -71.10
CA GLN A 328 147.46 70.64 -71.90
C GLN A 328 147.04 69.29 -71.19
N GLY A 329 145.97 68.58 -71.62
CA GLY A 329 145.75 67.11 -71.39
C GLY A 329 144.37 66.72 -70.81
N SER A 330 143.89 65.46 -70.76
CA SER A 330 144.26 64.13 -71.33
C SER A 330 143.19 63.06 -70.89
N PRO A 331 143.04 61.84 -71.49
CA PRO A 331 141.85 60.97 -71.26
C PRO A 331 142.05 59.72 -70.37
N GLU A 332 141.31 59.63 -69.24
CA GLU A 332 141.18 58.41 -68.40
C GLU A 332 139.73 57.86 -68.34
N GLU A 333 138.77 58.59 -68.92
CA GLU A 333 137.34 58.48 -68.60
C GLU A 333 136.64 57.25 -69.19
N VAL A 334 137.21 56.68 -70.25
CA VAL A 334 136.58 55.61 -71.06
C VAL A 334 136.54 54.26 -70.34
N THR A 335 137.55 53.93 -69.52
CA THR A 335 137.63 52.63 -68.84
C THR A 335 136.62 52.49 -67.70
N ARG A 336 136.29 53.60 -67.03
CA ARG A 336 135.34 53.64 -65.90
C ARG A 336 133.90 53.30 -66.31
N LEU A 337 133.51 53.58 -67.55
CA LEU A 337 132.13 53.45 -68.03
C LEU A 337 131.71 51.98 -68.27
N LEU A 338 132.65 51.10 -68.63
CA LEU A 338 132.33 49.69 -68.94
C LEU A 338 131.98 48.88 -67.68
N LEU A 339 132.79 48.97 -66.62
CA LEU A 339 132.57 48.26 -65.36
C LEU A 339 131.24 48.65 -64.68
N ALA A 340 130.79 49.89 -64.87
CA ALA A 340 129.51 50.37 -64.36
C ALA A 340 128.29 49.73 -65.06
N ALA A 341 128.45 49.21 -66.27
CA ALA A 341 127.36 48.61 -67.05
C ALA A 341 127.06 47.17 -66.59
N GLU A 342 128.08 46.34 -66.34
CA GLU A 342 127.93 44.93 -65.99
C GLU A 342 127.23 44.76 -64.62
N ALA A 343 127.72 45.46 -63.58
CA ALA A 343 127.14 45.44 -62.24
C ALA A 343 125.65 45.83 -62.22
N LYS A 344 125.22 46.71 -63.14
CA LYS A 344 123.82 47.15 -63.28
C LYS A 344 122.89 46.04 -63.78
N TYR A 345 123.38 45.14 -64.63
CA TYR A 345 122.57 44.03 -65.15
C TYR A 345 122.47 42.87 -64.16
N GLU A 346 123.54 42.56 -63.42
CA GLU A 346 123.50 41.54 -62.37
C GLU A 346 122.52 41.89 -61.24
N GLY A 347 122.55 43.14 -60.76
CA GLY A 347 121.58 43.63 -59.76
C GLY A 347 120.14 43.46 -60.24
N ARG A 348 119.85 43.82 -61.49
CA ARG A 348 118.51 43.69 -62.07
C ARG A 348 118.03 42.24 -62.19
N ILE A 349 118.94 41.28 -62.40
CA ILE A 349 118.61 39.83 -62.41
C ILE A 349 118.33 39.34 -60.98
N ALA A 350 119.08 39.81 -59.98
CA ALA A 350 118.83 39.48 -58.58
C ALA A 350 117.47 40.04 -58.10
N ASP A 351 117.14 41.28 -58.46
CA ASP A 351 115.86 41.91 -58.14
C ASP A 351 114.68 41.15 -58.74
N LEU A 352 114.76 40.78 -60.03
CA LEU A 352 113.70 40.00 -60.70
C LEU A 352 113.49 38.62 -60.07
N ARG A 353 114.57 37.93 -59.64
CA ARG A 353 114.47 36.67 -58.91
C ARG A 353 113.83 36.84 -57.53
N ARG A 354 114.17 37.92 -56.82
CA ARG A 354 113.55 38.27 -55.53
C ARG A 354 112.06 38.55 -55.70
N GLN A 355 111.68 39.32 -56.73
CA GLN A 355 110.28 39.61 -57.05
C GLN A 355 109.50 38.34 -57.39
N LEU A 356 110.03 37.44 -58.23
CA LEU A 356 109.40 36.14 -58.51
C LEU A 356 109.15 35.33 -57.23
N SER A 357 110.15 35.22 -56.35
CA SER A 357 110.01 34.48 -55.09
C SER A 357 109.03 35.11 -54.10
N ILE A 358 108.76 36.41 -54.20
CA ILE A 358 107.69 37.08 -53.44
C ILE A 358 106.33 36.74 -54.05
N MET A 359 106.16 36.92 -55.36
CA MET A 359 104.90 36.59 -56.07
C MET A 359 104.49 35.12 -55.91
N GLU A 360 105.46 34.19 -55.87
CA GLU A 360 105.20 32.77 -55.63
C GLU A 360 104.67 32.51 -54.20
N ARG A 361 105.21 33.20 -53.18
CA ARG A 361 104.69 33.11 -51.81
C ARG A 361 103.30 33.72 -51.70
N GLU A 362 103.08 34.90 -52.29
CA GLU A 362 101.77 35.57 -52.29
C GLU A 362 100.69 34.69 -52.98
N ARG A 363 101.05 33.96 -54.04
CA ARG A 363 100.19 32.94 -54.65
C ARG A 363 99.89 31.82 -53.66
N ASP A 364 100.91 31.19 -53.08
CA ASP A 364 100.75 30.02 -52.21
C ASP A 364 99.94 30.35 -50.93
N GLU A 365 100.17 31.54 -50.37
CA GLU A 365 99.40 32.10 -49.26
C GLU A 365 97.94 32.36 -49.68
N GLY A 366 97.72 32.94 -50.87
CA GLY A 366 96.39 33.13 -51.45
C GLY A 366 95.63 31.82 -51.71
N GLU A 367 96.29 30.80 -52.26
CA GLU A 367 95.72 29.46 -52.48
C GLU A 367 95.40 28.75 -51.16
N ALA A 368 96.25 28.88 -50.15
CA ALA A 368 96.00 28.37 -48.80
C ALA A 368 94.80 29.08 -48.12
N GLU A 369 94.71 30.41 -48.24
CA GLU A 369 93.56 31.18 -47.75
C GLU A 369 92.26 30.79 -48.45
N LEU A 370 92.27 30.66 -49.78
CA LEU A 370 91.10 30.25 -50.55
C LEU A 370 90.67 28.83 -50.17
N SER A 371 91.61 27.90 -50.01
CA SER A 371 91.35 26.53 -49.55
C SER A 371 90.73 26.50 -48.14
N LYS A 372 91.23 27.35 -47.22
CA LYS A 372 90.69 27.50 -45.87
C LYS A 372 89.28 28.08 -45.88
N LYS A 373 89.05 29.16 -46.64
CA LYS A 373 87.73 29.81 -46.80
C LYS A 373 86.72 28.84 -47.43
N LEU A 374 87.13 28.06 -48.44
CA LEU A 374 86.29 27.05 -49.08
C LEU A 374 85.93 25.93 -48.10
N SER A 375 86.90 25.39 -47.35
CA SER A 375 86.64 24.39 -46.30
C SER A 375 85.69 24.90 -45.21
N GLN A 376 85.82 26.15 -44.78
CA GLN A 376 84.89 26.80 -43.86
C GLN A 376 83.49 26.90 -44.46
N LYS A 377 83.35 27.35 -45.71
CA LYS A 377 82.05 27.42 -46.38
C LYS A 377 81.40 26.07 -46.62
N THR A 378 82.17 25.00 -46.89
CA THR A 378 81.62 23.64 -46.93
C THR A 378 81.05 23.22 -45.58
N LYS A 379 81.76 23.49 -44.47
CA LYS A 379 81.26 23.20 -43.12
C LYS A 379 80.01 23.99 -42.78
N GLU A 380 79.98 25.30 -43.02
CA GLU A 380 78.79 26.13 -42.83
C GLU A 380 77.59 25.60 -43.64
N VAL A 381 77.82 25.16 -44.89
CA VAL A 381 76.77 24.57 -45.74
C VAL A 381 76.28 23.23 -45.18
N ASP A 382 77.16 22.39 -44.64
CA ASP A 382 76.77 21.10 -44.07
C ASP A 382 76.10 21.25 -42.68
N GLU A 383 76.51 22.24 -41.89
CA GLU A 383 75.82 22.66 -40.65
C GLU A 383 74.42 23.20 -40.96
N LEU A 384 74.28 24.08 -41.96
CA LEU A 384 72.96 24.59 -42.39
C LEU A 384 72.07 23.46 -42.94
N LYS A 385 72.61 22.51 -43.71
CA LYS A 385 71.85 21.30 -44.12
C LYS A 385 71.43 20.46 -42.92
N ALA A 386 72.29 20.30 -41.91
CA ALA A 386 71.95 19.54 -40.71
C ALA A 386 70.79 20.21 -39.95
N ILE A 387 70.83 21.54 -39.78
CA ILE A 387 69.76 22.34 -39.15
C ILE A 387 68.46 22.28 -39.95
N VAL A 388 68.52 22.41 -41.29
CA VAL A 388 67.33 22.28 -42.15
C VAL A 388 66.73 20.88 -42.06
N ASN A 389 67.56 19.84 -42.04
CA ASN A 389 67.09 18.45 -41.92
C ASN A 389 66.55 18.11 -40.52
N SER A 390 67.10 18.68 -39.44
CA SER A 390 66.52 18.51 -38.10
C SER A 390 65.20 19.26 -37.97
N SER A 391 65.15 20.51 -38.43
CA SER A 391 63.92 21.33 -38.44
C SER A 391 62.82 20.69 -39.29
N SER A 392 63.14 20.11 -40.46
CA SER A 392 62.18 19.38 -41.28
C SER A 392 61.58 18.18 -40.54
N LYS A 393 62.40 17.41 -39.83
CA LYS A 393 61.94 16.25 -39.04
C LYS A 393 61.13 16.65 -37.82
N GLU A 394 61.52 17.73 -37.14
CA GLU A 394 60.75 18.32 -36.05
C GLU A 394 59.37 18.76 -36.55
N HIS A 395 59.30 19.40 -37.73
CA HIS A 395 58.02 19.80 -38.32
C HIS A 395 57.17 18.62 -38.81
N GLU A 396 57.77 17.57 -39.37
CA GLU A 396 57.09 16.31 -39.69
C GLU A 396 56.50 15.68 -38.41
N GLN A 397 57.26 15.63 -37.32
CA GLN A 397 56.81 15.07 -36.04
C GLN A 397 55.72 15.94 -35.39
N GLU A 398 55.84 17.27 -35.45
CA GLU A 398 54.78 18.21 -35.05
C GLU A 398 53.51 18.02 -35.88
N GLN A 399 53.63 17.80 -37.19
CA GLN A 399 52.50 17.58 -38.07
C GLN A 399 51.80 16.24 -37.78
N GLU A 400 52.53 15.16 -37.53
CA GLU A 400 51.99 13.88 -37.05
C GLU A 400 51.27 14.05 -35.69
N ASN A 401 51.86 14.79 -34.75
CA ASN A 401 51.26 15.08 -33.45
C ASN A 401 49.99 15.94 -33.57
N VAL A 402 49.95 16.89 -34.52
CA VAL A 402 48.74 17.69 -34.80
C VAL A 402 47.64 16.82 -35.41
N ILE A 403 47.99 15.87 -36.29
CA ILE A 403 47.00 14.94 -36.87
C ILE A 403 46.43 14.01 -35.79
N SER A 404 47.26 13.40 -34.94
CA SER A 404 46.78 12.52 -33.87
C SER A 404 45.91 13.27 -32.84
N LEU A 405 46.29 14.49 -32.46
CA LEU A 405 45.47 15.36 -31.61
C LEU A 405 44.15 15.76 -32.30
N GLN A 406 44.12 15.96 -33.62
CA GLN A 406 42.88 16.23 -34.36
C GLN A 406 41.96 15.00 -34.38
N GLU A 407 42.50 13.79 -34.57
CA GLU A 407 41.74 12.54 -34.50
C GLU A 407 41.17 12.31 -33.09
N GLU A 408 41.95 12.53 -32.04
CA GLU A 408 41.49 12.49 -30.65
C GLU A 408 40.40 13.55 -30.37
N MET A 409 40.56 14.78 -30.88
CA MET A 409 39.55 15.82 -30.73
C MET A 409 38.23 15.47 -31.44
N GLU A 410 38.26 14.91 -32.65
CA GLU A 410 37.03 14.48 -33.35
C GLU A 410 36.38 13.28 -32.66
N ARG A 411 37.18 12.34 -32.14
CA ARG A 411 36.69 11.24 -31.31
C ARG A 411 35.99 11.74 -30.06
N LEU A 412 36.62 12.64 -29.30
CA LEU A 412 36.03 13.23 -28.08
C LEU A 412 34.77 14.04 -28.40
N LYS A 413 34.73 14.77 -29.53
CA LYS A 413 33.50 15.45 -30.00
C LYS A 413 32.38 14.45 -30.32
N ALA A 414 32.70 13.29 -30.89
CA ALA A 414 31.71 12.24 -31.16
C ALA A 414 31.19 11.61 -29.86
N GLU A 415 32.07 11.33 -28.90
CA GLU A 415 31.71 10.83 -27.56
C GLU A 415 30.83 11.84 -26.80
N ILE A 416 31.16 13.14 -26.85
CA ILE A 416 30.32 14.22 -26.27
C ILE A 416 28.92 14.26 -26.92
N LYS A 417 28.82 14.16 -28.26
CA LYS A 417 27.52 14.12 -28.95
C LYS A 417 26.70 12.88 -28.57
N ALA A 418 27.34 11.72 -28.42
CA ALA A 418 26.67 10.51 -27.96
C ALA A 418 26.13 10.67 -26.53
N HIS A 419 26.93 11.23 -25.60
CA HIS A 419 26.48 11.53 -24.25
C HIS A 419 25.35 12.57 -24.21
N GLN A 420 25.38 13.59 -25.08
CA GLN A 420 24.28 14.57 -25.21
C GLN A 420 22.97 13.90 -25.67
N SER A 421 23.03 12.93 -26.60
CA SER A 421 21.85 12.13 -27.01
C SER A 421 21.27 11.35 -25.83
N VAL A 422 22.13 10.65 -25.08
CA VAL A 422 21.69 9.87 -23.90
C VAL A 422 21.11 10.76 -22.81
N ILE A 423 21.68 11.95 -22.58
CA ILE A 423 21.13 12.92 -21.62
C ILE A 423 19.75 13.43 -22.09
N ALA A 424 19.56 13.69 -23.38
CA ALA A 424 18.27 14.09 -23.92
C ALA A 424 17.21 12.96 -23.82
N GLU A 425 17.57 11.71 -24.11
CA GLU A 425 16.69 10.55 -23.94
C GLU A 425 16.32 10.31 -22.48
N LEU A 426 17.27 10.46 -21.54
CA LEU A 426 16.98 10.39 -20.12
C LEU A 426 16.08 11.54 -19.65
N GLY A 427 16.31 12.76 -20.17
CA GLY A 427 15.45 13.93 -19.94
C GLY A 427 14.00 13.68 -20.35
N ALA A 428 13.78 13.21 -21.59
CA ALA A 428 12.46 12.85 -22.08
C ALA A 428 11.78 11.78 -21.21
N ARG A 429 12.51 10.73 -20.81
CA ARG A 429 11.98 9.71 -19.88
C ARG A 429 11.64 10.28 -18.50
N THR A 430 12.40 11.25 -17.98
CA THR A 430 12.04 11.91 -16.72
C THR A 430 10.81 12.79 -16.84
N GLU A 431 10.58 13.42 -17.99
CA GLU A 431 9.35 14.18 -18.27
C GLU A 431 8.14 13.24 -18.40
N GLU A 432 8.24 12.14 -19.17
CA GLU A 432 7.19 11.11 -19.27
C GLU A 432 6.81 10.52 -17.89
N MET A 433 7.82 10.25 -17.04
CA MET A 433 7.59 9.77 -15.68
C MET A 433 6.94 10.82 -14.78
N ALA A 434 7.31 12.10 -14.91
CA ALA A 434 6.69 13.20 -14.18
C ALA A 434 5.24 13.44 -14.62
N GLU A 435 4.94 13.39 -15.92
CA GLU A 435 3.57 13.43 -16.43
C GLU A 435 2.75 12.26 -15.88
N GLY A 436 3.29 11.03 -15.93
CA GLY A 436 2.68 9.85 -15.32
C GLY A 436 2.40 10.02 -13.82
N GLU A 437 3.32 10.65 -13.08
CA GLU A 437 3.11 10.96 -11.66
C GLU A 437 1.98 11.99 -11.47
N THR A 438 1.92 13.08 -12.25
CA THR A 438 0.83 14.06 -12.14
C THR A 438 -0.54 13.46 -12.45
N VAL A 439 -0.62 12.55 -13.43
CA VAL A 439 -1.85 11.79 -13.73
C VAL A 439 -2.23 10.90 -12.55
N ALA A 440 -1.29 10.14 -11.98
CA ALA A 440 -1.54 9.31 -10.80
C ALA A 440 -1.98 10.13 -9.57
N GLN A 441 -1.33 11.27 -9.31
CA GLN A 441 -1.73 12.20 -8.25
C GLN A 441 -3.15 12.74 -8.48
N SER A 442 -3.52 13.08 -9.72
CA SER A 442 -4.88 13.54 -10.04
C SER A 442 -5.94 12.45 -9.78
N GLN A 443 -5.64 11.19 -10.12
CA GLN A 443 -6.52 10.04 -9.84
C GLN A 443 -6.66 9.79 -8.34
N VAL A 444 -5.58 9.92 -7.57
CA VAL A 444 -5.63 9.81 -6.10
C VAL A 444 -6.50 10.93 -5.50
N LEU A 445 -6.41 12.17 -6.00
CA LEU A 445 -7.28 13.28 -5.58
C LEU A 445 -8.75 13.02 -5.93
N GLU A 446 -9.05 12.51 -7.13
CA GLU A 446 -10.41 12.14 -7.53
C GLU A 446 -10.97 11.03 -6.63
N LEU A 447 -10.22 9.95 -6.41
CA LEU A 447 -10.61 8.84 -5.53
C LEU A 447 -10.83 9.33 -4.08
N ASN A 448 -9.98 10.20 -3.57
CA ASN A 448 -10.17 10.82 -2.26
C ASN A 448 -11.46 11.66 -2.20
N SER A 449 -11.77 12.45 -3.23
CA SER A 449 -13.03 13.21 -3.30
C SER A 449 -14.27 12.30 -3.34
N ARG A 450 -14.15 11.13 -3.96
CA ARG A 450 -15.21 10.12 -4.00
C ARG A 450 -15.37 9.40 -2.66
N ILE A 451 -14.27 9.14 -1.96
CA ILE A 451 -14.27 8.58 -0.60
C ILE A 451 -14.94 9.56 0.37
N THR A 452 -14.60 10.85 0.36
CA THR A 452 -15.23 11.84 1.25
C THR A 452 -16.72 12.02 0.93
N GLY A 453 -17.12 12.04 -0.35
CA GLY A 453 -18.53 12.05 -0.75
C GLY A 453 -19.31 10.82 -0.27
N LEU A 454 -18.73 9.62 -0.35
CA LEU A 454 -19.34 8.39 0.18
C LEU A 454 -19.39 8.39 1.72
N GLN A 455 -18.37 8.92 2.41
CA GLN A 455 -18.38 9.09 3.86
C GLN A 455 -19.52 10.02 4.29
N GLN A 456 -19.71 11.17 3.61
CA GLN A 456 -20.83 12.07 3.88
C GLN A 456 -22.18 11.37 3.68
N GLN A 457 -22.39 10.61 2.59
CA GLN A 457 -23.62 9.84 2.38
C GLN A 457 -23.86 8.79 3.47
N ILE A 458 -22.80 8.17 3.98
CA ILE A 458 -22.87 7.24 5.12
C ILE A 458 -23.29 7.99 6.39
N GLU A 459 -22.74 9.17 6.68
CA GLU A 459 -23.13 9.99 7.83
C GLU A 459 -24.58 10.48 7.73
N GLU A 460 -25.02 10.97 6.57
CA GLU A 460 -26.41 11.35 6.30
C GLU A 460 -27.39 10.17 6.41
N SER A 461 -26.98 8.96 6.00
CA SER A 461 -27.81 7.76 6.17
C SER A 461 -27.92 7.34 7.64
N LYS A 462 -26.81 7.39 8.41
CA LYS A 462 -26.80 7.16 9.87
C LYS A 462 -27.63 8.20 10.61
N ALA A 463 -27.56 9.48 10.22
CA ALA A 463 -28.36 10.56 10.80
C ALA A 463 -29.86 10.34 10.56
N ARG A 464 -30.25 10.01 9.32
CA ARG A 464 -31.63 9.63 8.99
C ARG A 464 -32.09 8.39 9.75
N GLU A 465 -31.24 7.37 9.88
CA GLU A 465 -31.57 6.18 10.67
C GLU A 465 -31.78 6.52 12.15
N ALA A 466 -30.90 7.32 12.74
CA ALA A 466 -31.03 7.79 14.12
C ALA A 466 -32.32 8.59 14.34
N GLN A 467 -32.69 9.45 13.39
CA GLN A 467 -33.96 10.20 13.41
C GLN A 467 -35.17 9.26 13.31
N ILE A 468 -35.17 8.27 12.41
CA ILE A 468 -36.25 7.28 12.29
C ILE A 468 -36.35 6.41 13.55
N ARG A 469 -35.23 6.02 14.16
CA ARG A 469 -35.20 5.31 15.45
C ARG A 469 -35.77 6.16 16.58
N ALA A 470 -35.47 7.47 16.62
CA ALA A 470 -36.03 8.41 17.58
C ALA A 470 -37.55 8.57 17.42
N HIS A 471 -38.04 8.77 16.18
CA HIS A 471 -39.48 8.83 15.88
C HIS A 471 -40.20 7.52 16.20
N ASN A 472 -39.58 6.36 15.97
CA ASN A 472 -40.13 5.07 16.40
C ASN A 472 -40.19 4.95 17.93
N LYS A 473 -39.26 5.55 18.66
CA LYS A 473 -39.28 5.58 20.13
C LYS A 473 -40.41 6.47 20.64
N THR A 474 -40.59 7.68 20.10
CA THR A 474 -41.69 8.58 20.48
C THR A 474 -43.05 7.96 20.16
N LEU A 475 -43.25 7.39 18.97
CA LEU A 475 -44.48 6.67 18.62
C LEU A 475 -44.78 5.49 19.54
N ARG A 476 -43.76 4.74 20.01
CA ARG A 476 -43.93 3.68 21.02
C ARG A 476 -44.31 4.22 22.39
N GLU A 477 -43.79 5.40 22.77
CA GLU A 477 -44.15 6.07 24.03
C GLU A 477 -45.56 6.68 23.97
N GLU A 478 -45.95 7.25 22.83
CA GLU A 478 -47.32 7.72 22.56
C GLU A 478 -48.31 6.55 22.53
N LEU A 479 -47.98 5.44 21.86
CA LEU A 479 -48.80 4.24 21.88
C LEU A 479 -48.98 3.70 23.31
N ARG A 480 -47.91 3.69 24.14
CA ARG A 480 -48.02 3.34 25.56
C ARG A 480 -48.88 4.32 26.35
N LYS A 481 -48.79 5.63 26.08
CA LYS A 481 -49.66 6.64 26.71
C LYS A 481 -51.11 6.41 26.33
N VAL A 482 -51.43 6.21 25.05
CA VAL A 482 -52.77 5.90 24.54
C VAL A 482 -53.31 4.58 25.09
N GLN A 483 -52.49 3.53 25.16
CA GLN A 483 -52.85 2.27 25.80
C GLN A 483 -53.11 2.45 27.31
N SER A 484 -52.29 3.27 27.99
CA SER A 484 -52.50 3.55 29.42
C SER A 484 -53.74 4.40 29.68
N SER A 485 -54.09 5.35 28.80
CA SER A 485 -55.31 6.15 28.93
C SER A 485 -56.56 5.37 28.52
N ALA A 486 -56.47 4.48 27.52
CA ALA A 486 -57.52 3.52 27.19
C ALA A 486 -57.77 2.56 28.36
N ALA A 487 -56.72 1.99 28.96
CA ALA A 487 -56.83 1.15 30.15
C ALA A 487 -57.36 1.93 31.38
N LEU A 488 -57.08 3.23 31.48
CA LEU A 488 -57.64 4.09 32.53
C LEU A 488 -59.14 4.33 32.33
N LEU A 489 -59.58 4.56 31.08
CA LEU A 489 -60.97 4.71 30.68
C LEU A 489 -61.77 3.40 30.85
N GLU A 490 -61.15 2.26 30.54
CA GLU A 490 -61.72 0.93 30.74
C GLU A 490 -61.86 0.61 32.23
N ARG A 491 -60.90 1.01 33.06
CA ARG A 491 -60.95 0.90 34.53
C ARG A 491 -61.95 1.86 35.20
N GLN A 492 -62.55 2.80 34.45
CA GLN A 492 -63.56 3.73 34.96
C GLN A 492 -65.01 3.36 34.60
N ARG A 493 -65.24 2.23 33.89
CA ARG A 493 -66.58 1.71 33.58
C ARG A 493 -66.83 0.38 34.31
N ASN A 494 -67.69 0.42 35.32
CA ASN A 494 -68.17 -0.77 36.03
C ASN A 494 -69.30 -1.49 35.22
N PRO A 495 -69.68 -2.73 35.59
CA PRO A 495 -69.93 -3.78 34.60
C PRO A 495 -71.41 -4.00 34.24
N GLY A 496 -71.62 -4.66 33.10
CA GLY A 496 -72.83 -5.45 32.82
C GLY A 496 -73.67 -4.99 31.63
N ALA A 497 -74.24 -5.98 30.92
CA ALA A 497 -75.08 -5.90 29.72
C ALA A 497 -74.40 -5.32 28.45
N GLY A 498 -74.31 -6.04 27.32
CA GLY A 498 -74.73 -7.41 27.00
C GLY A 498 -75.40 -7.49 25.64
N TYR A 499 -75.15 -8.58 24.89
CA TYR A 499 -75.63 -8.84 23.51
C TYR A 499 -75.02 -7.87 22.47
N TRP A 500 -74.56 -8.31 21.29
CA TRP A 500 -74.99 -9.48 20.50
C TRP A 500 -73.83 -10.40 20.10
N ALA A 501 -74.13 -11.70 20.02
CA ALA A 501 -73.28 -12.68 19.34
C ALA A 501 -73.79 -12.92 17.91
N SER A 502 -72.87 -13.19 16.97
CA SER A 502 -73.05 -14.17 15.87
C SER A 502 -71.76 -14.33 15.05
N LYS A 503 -71.22 -15.55 15.00
CA LYS A 503 -70.42 -16.09 13.88
C LYS A 503 -71.43 -16.66 12.85
N PRO A 504 -71.12 -16.77 11.53
CA PRO A 504 -70.01 -17.57 10.97
C PRO A 504 -69.14 -16.76 9.98
N ASP A 505 -67.85 -17.06 9.72
CA ASP A 505 -67.23 -18.26 9.13
C ASP A 505 -67.64 -18.53 7.66
N GLY A 506 -66.69 -18.41 6.71
CA GLY A 506 -66.95 -18.56 5.26
C GLY A 506 -66.00 -17.82 4.29
N GLN A 507 -64.79 -18.36 4.10
CA GLN A 507 -63.80 -18.17 2.99
C GLN A 507 -63.31 -16.77 2.51
N PRO A 508 -62.01 -16.64 2.16
CA PRO A 508 -61.42 -15.47 1.49
C PRO A 508 -60.80 -15.76 0.09
N GLU A 509 -61.07 -14.90 -0.90
CA GLU A 509 -60.33 -14.73 -2.17
C GLU A 509 -60.56 -13.27 -2.67
N MET A 510 -59.67 -12.56 -3.39
CA MET A 510 -58.34 -12.86 -3.95
C MET A 510 -57.60 -11.56 -4.38
N ARG A 511 -56.31 -11.68 -4.78
CA ARG A 511 -55.39 -10.66 -5.41
C ARG A 511 -54.81 -9.59 -4.45
N SER A 512 -53.54 -9.19 -4.49
CA SER A 512 -52.29 -9.58 -5.19
C SER A 512 -51.12 -8.80 -4.55
N GLN A 513 -49.82 -9.17 -4.60
CA GLN A 513 -49.15 -10.39 -5.08
C GLN A 513 -47.77 -10.54 -4.40
N ALA A 514 -47.50 -11.68 -3.76
CA ALA A 514 -46.18 -12.15 -3.27
C ALA A 514 -46.30 -13.68 -3.06
N SER A 515 -45.29 -14.53 -3.28
CA SER A 515 -43.90 -14.35 -3.72
C SER A 515 -43.47 -15.58 -4.56
N SER A 516 -42.42 -15.47 -5.37
CA SER A 516 -41.87 -16.65 -6.08
C SER A 516 -40.92 -17.44 -5.19
N SER A 517 -40.97 -18.76 -5.33
CA SER A 517 -40.10 -19.73 -4.66
C SER A 517 -38.83 -20.05 -5.49
N SER A 518 -37.98 -20.87 -4.85
CA SER A 518 -37.16 -21.95 -5.43
C SER A 518 -35.86 -21.65 -6.23
N ASP A 519 -34.87 -22.46 -5.85
CA ASP A 519 -33.76 -23.06 -6.61
C ASP A 519 -32.41 -22.34 -6.88
N LEU A 520 -31.42 -22.81 -6.10
CA LEU A 520 -30.20 -23.52 -6.56
C LEU A 520 -29.33 -22.89 -7.65
N THR A 521 -28.18 -22.33 -7.25
CA THR A 521 -26.79 -22.83 -7.44
C THR A 521 -25.84 -21.73 -6.93
N ARG A 522 -24.98 -21.95 -5.93
CA ARG A 522 -23.67 -22.63 -6.00
C ARG A 522 -22.74 -22.07 -7.08
N ASP A 523 -21.96 -21.04 -6.73
CA ASP A 523 -20.53 -21.28 -6.48
C ASP A 523 -19.93 -20.30 -5.46
N MET A 524 -18.74 -20.61 -4.95
CA MET A 524 -18.03 -19.93 -3.87
C MET A 524 -16.78 -19.19 -4.39
N SER A 525 -16.52 -17.99 -3.85
CA SER A 525 -15.13 -17.57 -3.61
C SER A 525 -15.01 -16.55 -2.47
N SER A 526 -14.25 -16.95 -1.45
CA SER A 526 -13.32 -16.12 -0.68
C SER A 526 -13.84 -14.99 0.25
N ARG A 527 -13.84 -15.33 1.55
CA ARG A 527 -13.25 -14.55 2.68
C ARG A 527 -11.95 -13.81 2.26
N PRO A 528 -11.48 -12.74 2.96
CA PRO A 528 -11.39 -12.60 4.43
C PRO A 528 -12.09 -11.34 5.00
N ASN A 529 -12.66 -11.31 6.22
CA ASN A 529 -12.20 -11.59 7.60
C ASN A 529 -11.71 -10.32 8.35
N SER A 530 -12.33 -10.02 9.50
CA SER A 530 -12.00 -8.89 10.38
C SER A 530 -10.71 -9.09 11.18
N PRO A 531 -10.20 -8.00 11.79
CA PRO A 531 -9.84 -7.98 13.22
C PRO A 531 -10.65 -6.89 13.96
N SER A 532 -11.41 -7.17 15.02
CA SER A 532 -10.99 -7.55 16.39
C SER A 532 -10.13 -6.49 17.08
N ALA A 533 -10.74 -5.72 17.99
CA ALA A 533 -10.03 -4.83 18.89
C ALA A 533 -9.14 -5.63 19.85
N GLY A 534 -7.85 -5.30 19.88
CA GLY A 534 -6.86 -5.84 20.81
C GLY A 534 -5.91 -4.72 21.23
N ARG A 535 -5.56 -4.68 22.52
CA ARG A 535 -4.58 -3.74 23.05
C ARG A 535 -3.17 -4.13 22.60
N SER A 536 -2.47 -3.22 21.94
CA SER A 536 -1.02 -3.16 21.89
C SER A 536 -0.61 -1.69 21.89
N ASP A 537 0.54 -1.39 22.49
CA ASP A 537 1.00 -0.01 22.71
C ASP A 537 1.26 0.75 21.39
N GLU A 538 1.42 2.06 21.54
CA GLU A 538 1.77 3.01 20.49
C GLU A 538 3.11 2.62 19.83
N GLU A 539 3.08 1.83 18.74
CA GLU A 539 4.23 1.64 17.86
C GLU A 539 4.55 2.94 17.13
N VAL A 540 5.29 3.81 17.81
CA VAL A 540 5.92 5.01 17.24
C VAL A 540 6.76 4.57 16.04
N ASN A 541 6.42 5.06 14.85
CA ASN A 541 7.14 4.71 13.63
C ASN A 541 8.59 5.22 13.69
N TYR A 542 9.51 4.34 14.06
CA TYR A 542 10.92 4.64 14.29
C TYR A 542 11.63 5.16 13.03
N GLU A 543 11.16 4.81 11.82
CA GLU A 543 11.73 5.32 10.57
C GLU A 543 11.38 6.80 10.35
N TYR A 544 10.12 7.18 10.60
CA TYR A 544 9.70 8.58 10.57
C TYR A 544 10.47 9.41 11.61
N LEU A 545 10.59 8.90 12.84
CA LEU A 545 11.32 9.60 13.90
C LEU A 545 12.82 9.71 13.58
N ARG A 546 13.43 8.66 13.02
CA ARG A 546 14.83 8.65 12.56
C ARG A 546 15.09 9.68 11.47
N ASN A 547 14.21 9.77 10.48
CA ASN A 547 14.36 10.72 9.37
C ASN A 547 14.23 12.18 9.84
N VAL A 548 13.28 12.46 10.74
CA VAL A 548 13.16 13.78 11.38
C VAL A 548 14.43 14.11 12.18
N ILE A 549 14.94 13.19 13.00
CA ILE A 549 16.16 13.43 13.79
C ILE A 549 17.38 13.69 12.88
N LEU A 550 17.53 12.95 11.78
CA LEU A 550 18.63 13.14 10.83
C LEU A 550 18.56 14.52 10.14
N GLN A 551 17.38 14.93 9.67
CA GLN A 551 17.16 16.23 9.03
C GLN A 551 17.51 17.42 9.96
N PHE A 552 17.23 17.29 11.26
CA PHE A 552 17.59 18.30 12.26
C PHE A 552 19.08 18.27 12.67
N LEU A 553 19.80 17.18 12.40
CA LEU A 553 21.25 17.07 12.64
C LEU A 553 22.08 17.59 11.45
N GLU A 554 21.55 17.45 10.23
CA GLU A 554 22.17 17.91 8.98
C GLU A 554 22.34 19.43 8.96
N HIS A 555 21.34 20.19 9.40
CA HIS A 555 21.42 21.65 9.50
C HIS A 555 21.97 22.11 10.86
N LYS A 556 23.21 22.63 10.88
CA LYS A 556 23.92 23.01 12.11
C LYS A 556 23.16 23.99 13.02
N GLU A 557 22.31 24.84 12.47
CA GLU A 557 21.52 25.87 13.17
C GLU A 557 20.20 25.32 13.77
N MET A 558 19.71 24.18 13.28
CA MET A 558 18.45 23.58 13.74
C MET A 558 18.62 22.67 14.96
N ARG A 559 19.85 22.25 15.26
CA ARG A 559 20.19 21.37 16.40
C ARG A 559 19.67 21.82 17.78
N PRO A 560 19.61 23.11 18.14
CA PRO A 560 18.98 23.55 19.40
C PRO A 560 17.47 23.27 19.47
N HIS A 561 16.78 23.24 18.33
CA HIS A 561 15.35 22.93 18.25
C HIS A 561 15.07 21.44 18.43
N LEU A 562 16.01 20.58 18.03
CA LEU A 562 15.91 19.13 18.20
C LEU A 562 15.75 18.72 19.68
N VAL A 563 16.46 19.39 20.60
CA VAL A 563 16.36 19.12 22.05
C VAL A 563 14.95 19.40 22.58
N ARG A 564 14.27 20.44 22.06
CA ARG A 564 12.89 20.78 22.41
C ARG A 564 11.91 19.72 21.90
N ILE A 565 12.07 19.27 20.66
CA ILE A 565 11.22 18.25 20.03
C ILE A 565 11.39 16.89 20.72
N LEU A 566 12.64 16.45 20.94
CA LEU A 566 12.94 15.21 21.67
C LEU A 566 12.41 15.24 23.11
N SER A 567 12.51 16.38 23.80
CA SER A 567 11.92 16.56 25.14
C SER A 567 10.39 16.36 25.15
N THR A 568 9.69 16.72 24.07
CA THR A 568 8.24 16.52 23.94
C THR A 568 7.89 15.07 23.59
N ILE A 569 8.63 14.44 22.67
CA ILE A 569 8.35 13.08 22.20
C ILE A 569 8.75 12.02 23.24
N LEU A 570 9.92 12.17 23.87
CA LEU A 570 10.45 11.24 24.88
C LEU A 570 10.07 11.62 26.33
N ARG A 571 9.19 12.63 26.50
CA ARG A 571 8.64 13.10 27.79
C ARG A 571 9.71 13.36 28.87
N PHE A 572 10.81 14.02 28.52
CA PHE A 572 11.88 14.35 29.47
C PHE A 572 11.37 15.20 30.64
N THR A 573 11.92 14.98 31.82
CA THR A 573 11.61 15.82 32.99
C THR A 573 12.20 17.23 32.83
N PRO A 574 11.61 18.26 33.46
CA PRO A 574 12.12 19.64 33.36
C PRO A 574 13.58 19.83 33.82
N GLN A 575 14.13 18.90 34.61
CA GLN A 575 15.52 18.91 35.05
C GLN A 575 16.47 18.37 33.96
N GLU A 576 16.08 17.30 33.26
CA GLU A 576 16.86 16.70 32.16
C GLU A 576 16.94 17.65 30.96
N THR A 577 15.81 18.27 30.58
CA THR A 577 15.77 19.25 29.48
C THR A 577 16.70 20.45 29.76
N ARG A 578 16.74 20.96 31.00
CA ARG A 578 17.69 22.03 31.39
C ARG A 578 19.15 21.56 31.31
N ARG A 579 19.44 20.32 31.70
CA ARG A 579 20.80 19.75 31.67
C ARG A 579 21.33 19.54 30.24
N LEU A 580 20.46 19.22 29.29
CA LEU A 580 20.80 19.06 27.88
C LEU A 580 20.96 20.42 27.17
N VAL A 581 20.06 21.38 27.41
CA VAL A 581 20.15 22.74 26.85
C VAL A 581 21.40 23.49 27.36
N ALA A 582 21.89 23.19 28.57
CA ALA A 582 23.13 23.77 29.10
C ALA A 582 24.43 23.15 28.53
N LYS A 583 24.33 22.22 27.58
CA LYS A 583 25.46 21.53 26.92
C LYS A 583 25.41 21.57 25.38
N ALA A 584 24.38 22.20 24.81
CA ALA A 584 24.19 22.40 23.37
C ALA A 584 24.61 23.81 22.96
#